data_AF-A0A7X1P2M4-F1
#
_entry.id   AF-A0A7X1P2M4-F1
#
_cell.length_a   1.000
_cell.length_b   1.000
_cell.length_c   1.000
_cell.angle_alpha   90.00
_cell.angle_beta   90.00
_cell.angle_gamma   90.00
#
_symmetry.space_group_name_H-M   'P 1'
#
loop_
_entity.id
_entity.type
_entity.pdbx_description
1 polymer ?
#
loop_
_entity_poly.entity_id
_entity_poly.type
_entity_poly.pdbx_seq_one_letter_code
_entity_poly.pdbx_strand_id
1 'polypeptide(L)'
;MKAKKTALTCACTLAALSGQALAVAPGNCDPAVGGPFAIDIYLSGASAPQNILGQIMTEILNPGFTTVYDTATGGSDYRAYCGTLNGTTGALNGKKVRFLNRARGGSVWGVNPVARDRPIANMIFAAASCVAAGGPGRQFDCAEVGDDLNAANPNNRQPDFGVSDVEPAMFKEPLNVEFGQDALSAAEIAKFAGTQRATNQVIFGIGLSQSLVNAGLTNISRAQVAAVLTGNYGDWNQVNPAIPAGTNVTVCRRVQGSGTQATFNSYFNDFPCSVGNVAQDGNTAPLRMSDSFGFNAPGSGDGGTPATAILIDPTQGPTYVENPSSGNVRTCVNNANAGIDWAFRGDDLKFYRVQFSLPAATLGGKHAALANLSLDSYNSTNYGTNWSFINLDGLSPVSNIAGGDYTGLRNVITGAYDFVVEQSIQWKNDKVFPSGDYLAFINLFVTKSRQEPILRAIPNVSVRAAVVALPGVAGNTPTIPANPAANQTSQWTRSGNSCRPASLLF
;
A
#
# COMPACT_ATOMS: atom_id res chain seq x y z
N MET A 1 -48.19 50.62 21.47
CA MET A 1 -48.00 50.60 20.01
C MET A 1 -46.53 50.88 19.71
N LYS A 2 -45.93 50.15 18.76
CA LYS A 2 -44.55 50.27 18.21
C LYS A 2 -43.39 49.77 19.07
N ALA A 3 -42.94 48.54 18.77
CA ALA A 3 -41.55 48.22 18.41
C ALA A 3 -41.48 46.77 17.89
N LYS A 4 -41.57 46.60 16.56
CA LYS A 4 -41.20 45.38 15.84
C LYS A 4 -40.37 45.81 14.63
N LYS A 5 -39.34 45.01 14.30
CA LYS A 5 -38.53 44.99 13.06
C LYS A 5 -37.25 45.85 13.03
N THR A 6 -36.17 45.40 13.68
CA THR A 6 -34.81 45.82 13.27
C THR A 6 -33.66 44.86 13.58
N ALA A 7 -33.90 43.57 13.88
CA ALA A 7 -32.84 42.65 14.29
C ALA A 7 -32.82 41.31 13.53
N LEU A 8 -33.24 41.28 12.27
CA LEU A 8 -33.25 40.03 11.46
C LEU A 8 -32.80 40.22 10.01
N THR A 9 -31.87 41.14 9.75
CA THR A 9 -31.38 41.40 8.37
C THR A 9 -29.86 41.47 8.22
N CYS A 10 -29.06 41.34 9.29
CA CYS A 10 -27.58 41.30 9.18
C CYS A 10 -26.97 39.90 9.38
N ALA A 11 -27.76 38.87 9.70
CA ALA A 11 -27.25 37.51 9.88
C ALA A 11 -27.33 36.63 8.62
N CYS A 12 -28.04 37.06 7.57
CA CYS A 12 -28.22 36.27 6.35
C CYS A 12 -27.23 36.60 5.22
N THR A 13 -26.34 37.60 5.39
CA THR A 13 -25.35 37.98 4.37
C THR A 13 -23.93 37.47 4.65
N LEU A 14 -23.61 37.04 5.87
CA LEU A 14 -22.31 36.42 6.19
C LEU A 14 -22.29 34.89 6.09
N ALA A 15 -23.45 34.22 6.08
CA ALA A 15 -23.53 32.78 5.83
C ALA A 15 -23.45 32.39 4.34
N ALA A 16 -23.44 33.38 3.43
CA ALA A 16 -23.34 33.15 1.98
C ALA A 16 -21.89 33.21 1.44
N LEU A 17 -20.90 33.49 2.28
CA LEU A 17 -19.47 33.54 1.91
C LEU A 17 -18.65 32.33 2.42
N SER A 18 -19.27 31.40 3.14
CA SER A 18 -18.60 30.15 3.52
C SER A 18 -18.59 29.17 2.35
N GLY A 19 -17.48 29.10 1.62
CA GLY A 19 -16.98 27.84 1.07
C GLY A 19 -17.14 27.59 -0.43
N GLN A 20 -17.27 28.61 -1.29
CA GLN A 20 -16.99 28.37 -2.72
C GLN A 20 -15.46 28.35 -2.89
N ALA A 21 -14.86 27.16 -2.78
CA ALA A 21 -13.48 26.96 -3.18
C ALA A 21 -13.37 27.38 -4.65
N LEU A 22 -12.69 28.50 -4.91
CA LEU A 22 -12.51 28.99 -6.26
C LEU A 22 -11.74 27.94 -7.06
N ALA A 23 -12.29 27.57 -8.21
CA ALA A 23 -11.59 26.76 -9.20
C ALA A 23 -10.30 27.50 -9.61
N VAL A 24 -9.15 26.84 -9.48
CA VAL A 24 -7.84 27.42 -9.80
C VAL A 24 -7.07 26.44 -10.67
N ALA A 25 -6.49 26.93 -11.76
CA ALA A 25 -5.61 26.13 -12.60
C ALA A 25 -4.41 25.62 -11.77
N PRO A 26 -4.05 24.32 -11.83
CA PRO A 26 -2.97 23.74 -11.03
C PRO A 26 -1.58 24.14 -11.54
N GLY A 27 -1.34 25.44 -11.72
CA GLY A 27 -0.06 26.03 -12.13
C GLY A 27 0.56 25.32 -13.33
N ASN A 28 1.80 24.85 -13.17
CA ASN A 28 2.56 24.20 -14.23
C ASN A 28 2.00 22.83 -14.65
N CYS A 29 1.07 22.25 -13.90
CA CYS A 29 0.43 20.97 -14.22
C CYS A 29 -0.70 21.09 -15.27
N ASP A 30 -1.26 22.29 -15.43
CA ASP A 30 -2.24 22.57 -16.48
C ASP A 30 -1.48 22.89 -17.79
N PRO A 31 -1.62 22.10 -18.87
CA PRO A 31 -0.96 22.40 -20.13
C PRO A 31 -1.43 23.73 -20.75
N ALA A 32 -2.63 24.21 -20.42
CA ALA A 32 -3.12 25.52 -20.88
C ALA A 32 -2.41 26.69 -20.18
N VAL A 33 -1.87 26.48 -18.96
CA VAL A 33 -1.17 27.51 -18.19
C VAL A 33 0.35 27.37 -18.32
N GLY A 34 0.87 26.16 -18.07
CA GLY A 34 2.30 25.91 -18.08
C GLY A 34 2.88 25.59 -19.45
N GLY A 35 2.07 25.46 -20.51
CA GLY A 35 2.51 24.99 -21.83
C GLY A 35 2.70 23.46 -21.92
N PRO A 36 3.05 22.95 -23.12
CA PRO A 36 3.13 21.51 -23.38
C PRO A 36 4.23 20.82 -22.57
N PHE A 37 3.99 19.56 -22.21
CA PHE A 37 4.99 18.71 -21.57
C PHE A 37 5.81 17.98 -22.62
N ALA A 38 7.13 17.96 -22.46
CA ALA A 38 8.00 17.10 -23.26
C ALA A 38 7.81 15.63 -22.85
N ILE A 39 7.49 15.39 -21.57
CA ILE A 39 7.27 14.06 -21.00
C ILE A 39 6.04 14.13 -20.09
N ASP A 40 4.97 13.43 -20.44
CA ASP A 40 3.76 13.32 -19.62
C ASP A 40 3.56 11.86 -19.25
N ILE A 41 3.92 11.50 -18.02
CA ILE A 41 4.00 10.13 -17.53
C ILE A 41 2.81 9.82 -16.62
N TYR A 42 2.26 8.64 -16.80
CA TYR A 42 1.23 8.05 -15.96
C TYR A 42 1.66 6.68 -15.42
N LEU A 43 1.98 6.66 -14.13
CA LEU A 43 2.33 5.48 -13.35
C LEU A 43 1.11 4.94 -12.60
N SER A 44 0.79 3.66 -12.76
CA SER A 44 -0.25 2.99 -11.97
C SER A 44 0.32 1.98 -10.98
N GLY A 45 -0.39 1.71 -9.87
CA GLY A 45 -0.20 0.51 -9.07
C GLY A 45 -0.11 0.71 -7.56
N ALA A 46 0.93 0.19 -6.92
CA ALA A 46 1.03 0.16 -5.46
C ALA A 46 1.15 1.57 -4.84
N SER A 47 0.62 1.71 -3.62
CA SER A 47 0.75 2.93 -2.81
C SER A 47 2.06 3.05 -2.05
N ALA A 48 2.73 1.94 -1.72
CA ALA A 48 3.99 1.97 -0.98
C ALA A 48 5.08 2.83 -1.68
N PRO A 49 5.25 2.75 -3.02
CA PRO A 49 6.13 3.66 -3.74
C PRO A 49 5.74 5.14 -3.62
N GLN A 50 4.46 5.50 -3.43
CA GLN A 50 4.03 6.90 -3.28
C GLN A 50 4.73 7.64 -2.14
N ASN A 51 5.08 6.91 -1.09
CA ASN A 51 5.81 7.48 0.04
C ASN A 51 7.26 7.85 -0.33
N ILE A 52 7.82 7.21 -1.35
CA ILE A 52 9.17 7.45 -1.88
C ILE A 52 9.11 8.43 -3.08
N LEU A 53 7.99 8.48 -3.81
CA LEU A 53 7.81 9.33 -5.00
C LEU A 53 8.18 10.78 -4.76
N GLY A 54 7.72 11.39 -3.68
CA GLY A 54 8.02 12.80 -3.38
C GLY A 54 9.52 13.07 -3.25
N GLN A 55 10.27 12.13 -2.69
CA GLN A 55 11.72 12.25 -2.56
C GLN A 55 12.42 12.05 -3.91
N ILE A 56 11.98 11.08 -4.72
CA ILE A 56 12.50 10.91 -6.09
C ILE A 56 12.28 12.18 -6.91
N MET A 57 11.08 12.79 -6.81
CA MET A 57 10.73 13.98 -7.58
C MET A 57 11.54 15.21 -7.16
N THR A 58 11.81 15.36 -5.86
CA THR A 58 12.72 16.40 -5.33
C THR A 58 14.13 16.31 -5.93
N GLU A 59 14.56 15.09 -6.26
CA GLU A 59 15.91 14.80 -6.74
C GLU A 59 16.06 14.91 -8.26
N ILE A 60 14.96 14.82 -9.02
CA ILE A 60 15.01 14.90 -10.49
C ILE A 60 14.44 16.21 -11.05
N LEU A 61 13.56 16.90 -10.32
CA LEU A 61 12.97 18.17 -10.74
C LEU A 61 13.74 19.36 -10.11
N ASN A 62 13.70 20.51 -10.77
CA ASN A 62 14.16 21.76 -10.20
C ASN A 62 13.26 22.18 -9.02
N PRO A 63 13.80 22.85 -7.99
CA PRO A 63 12.99 23.43 -6.92
C PRO A 63 11.85 24.30 -7.45
N GLY A 64 10.68 24.26 -6.79
CA GLY A 64 9.49 24.98 -7.21
C GLY A 64 8.57 24.22 -8.18
N PHE A 65 8.77 22.91 -8.36
CA PHE A 65 7.81 22.05 -9.06
C PHE A 65 6.45 22.05 -8.35
N THR A 66 5.39 21.82 -9.14
CA THR A 66 4.01 21.80 -8.66
C THR A 66 3.62 20.43 -8.14
N THR A 67 2.94 20.37 -6.98
CA THR A 67 2.36 19.14 -6.43
C THR A 67 0.84 19.16 -6.44
N VAL A 68 0.23 18.07 -6.89
CA VAL A 68 -1.23 17.92 -7.00
C VAL A 68 -1.66 16.60 -6.36
N TYR A 69 -2.75 16.64 -5.60
CA TYR A 69 -3.33 15.51 -4.88
C TYR A 69 -4.78 15.31 -5.34
N ASP A 70 -5.36 14.13 -5.15
CA ASP A 70 -6.80 14.00 -5.36
C ASP A 70 -7.62 14.57 -4.19
N THR A 71 -8.77 15.12 -4.53
CA THR A 71 -9.74 15.69 -3.57
C THR A 71 -10.37 14.63 -2.67
N ALA A 72 -10.66 13.44 -3.20
CA ALA A 72 -11.48 12.43 -2.52
C ALA A 72 -10.76 11.78 -1.32
N THR A 73 -9.47 11.54 -1.45
CA THR A 73 -8.66 10.81 -0.47
C THR A 73 -7.51 11.62 0.10
N GLY A 74 -7.33 12.86 -0.37
CA GLY A 74 -6.21 13.71 0.03
C GLY A 74 -4.87 13.14 -0.44
N GLY A 75 -4.85 12.55 -1.64
CA GLY A 75 -3.67 12.04 -2.33
C GLY A 75 -3.19 10.66 -1.93
N SER A 76 -4.02 9.82 -1.29
CA SER A 76 -3.69 8.39 -1.19
C SER A 76 -3.97 7.65 -2.47
N ASP A 77 -4.89 8.15 -3.30
CA ASP A 77 -5.26 7.52 -4.56
C ASP A 77 -4.47 8.10 -5.73
N TYR A 78 -4.25 9.42 -5.78
CA TYR A 78 -3.50 10.07 -6.85
C TYR A 78 -2.55 11.16 -6.33
N ARG A 79 -1.36 11.20 -6.92
CA ARG A 79 -0.40 12.30 -6.74
C ARG A 79 0.21 12.67 -8.06
N ALA A 80 0.45 13.95 -8.29
CA ALA A 80 1.18 14.41 -9.45
C ALA A 80 2.25 15.45 -9.12
N TYR A 81 3.28 15.46 -9.95
CA TYR A 81 4.45 16.32 -9.85
C TYR A 81 4.71 16.92 -11.23
N CYS A 82 4.72 18.25 -11.32
CA CYS A 82 4.91 18.93 -12.60
C CYS A 82 5.98 20.00 -12.50
N GLY A 83 7.00 19.93 -13.35
CA GLY A 83 8.11 20.86 -13.30
C GLY A 83 9.10 20.63 -14.43
N THR A 84 10.30 21.15 -14.25
CA THR A 84 11.39 21.01 -15.21
C THR A 84 12.46 20.09 -14.62
N LEU A 85 12.97 19.15 -15.42
CA LEU A 85 14.05 18.27 -14.99
C LEU A 85 15.35 19.06 -14.75
N ASN A 86 16.06 18.69 -13.69
CA ASN A 86 17.26 19.39 -13.26
C ASN A 86 18.51 18.97 -14.05
N GLY A 87 19.61 19.70 -13.82
CA GLY A 87 20.90 19.52 -14.49
C GLY A 87 21.53 18.13 -14.37
N THR A 88 21.09 17.31 -13.41
CA THR A 88 21.65 15.97 -13.16
C THR A 88 21.02 14.87 -14.01
N THR A 89 20.04 15.22 -14.85
CA THR A 89 19.26 14.26 -15.65
C THR A 89 19.78 14.03 -17.07
N GLY A 90 20.97 14.56 -17.39
CA GLY A 90 21.64 14.33 -18.67
C GLY A 90 20.84 14.85 -19.87
N ALA A 91 20.54 13.96 -20.83
CA ALA A 91 19.79 14.30 -22.05
C ALA A 91 18.36 14.78 -21.80
N LEU A 92 17.83 14.60 -20.59
CA LEU A 92 16.51 15.08 -20.20
C LEU A 92 16.53 16.47 -19.55
N ASN A 93 17.71 17.03 -19.29
CA ASN A 93 17.86 18.30 -18.60
C ASN A 93 17.05 19.42 -19.26
N GLY A 94 16.35 20.21 -18.44
CA GLY A 94 15.54 21.33 -18.92
C GLY A 94 14.20 20.94 -19.55
N LYS A 95 13.90 19.65 -19.71
CA LYS A 95 12.61 19.20 -20.25
C LYS A 95 11.51 19.35 -19.21
N LYS A 96 10.35 19.81 -19.67
CA LYS A 96 9.14 19.94 -18.84
C LYS A 96 8.45 18.59 -18.70
N VAL A 97 8.14 18.20 -17.47
CA VAL A 97 7.57 16.90 -17.12
C VAL A 97 6.28 17.08 -16.33
N ARG A 98 5.30 16.22 -16.63
CA ARG A 98 4.20 15.88 -15.74
C ARG A 98 4.33 14.41 -15.37
N PHE A 99 4.37 14.12 -14.08
CA PHE A 99 4.38 12.76 -13.55
C PHE A 99 3.14 12.57 -12.71
N LEU A 100 2.18 11.77 -13.19
CA LEU A 100 0.99 11.36 -12.45
C LEU A 100 1.19 9.93 -11.94
N ASN A 101 0.95 9.73 -10.66
CA ASN A 101 0.82 8.41 -10.06
C ASN A 101 -0.62 8.16 -9.62
N ARG A 102 -1.15 6.98 -9.96
CA ARG A 102 -2.38 6.39 -9.40
C ARG A 102 -1.99 5.20 -8.53
N ALA A 103 -2.27 5.28 -7.24
CA ALA A 103 -2.12 4.17 -6.30
C ALA A 103 -3.42 3.44 -5.96
N ARG A 104 -4.56 3.97 -6.43
CA ARG A 104 -5.88 3.36 -6.22
C ARG A 104 -5.91 1.91 -6.74
N GLY A 105 -6.53 1.02 -5.96
CA GLY A 105 -6.62 -0.41 -6.26
C GLY A 105 -5.33 -1.21 -6.01
N GLY A 106 -4.18 -0.55 -5.84
CA GLY A 106 -2.93 -1.17 -5.40
C GLY A 106 -2.19 -1.94 -6.50
N SER A 107 -1.40 -2.92 -6.07
CA SER A 107 -0.26 -3.47 -6.81
C SER A 107 -0.64 -4.17 -8.11
N VAL A 108 -1.79 -4.86 -8.14
CA VAL A 108 -2.35 -5.47 -9.37
C VAL A 108 -2.64 -4.42 -10.46
N TRP A 109 -2.99 -3.18 -10.10
CA TRP A 109 -3.21 -2.09 -11.06
C TRP A 109 -1.92 -1.55 -11.67
N GLY A 110 -0.77 -1.88 -11.08
CA GLY A 110 0.53 -1.64 -11.69
C GLY A 110 0.92 -2.75 -12.68
N VAL A 111 0.18 -3.85 -12.71
CA VAL A 111 0.54 -5.02 -13.53
C VAL A 111 -0.50 -5.21 -14.64
N ASN A 112 -1.76 -5.42 -14.27
CA ASN A 112 -2.80 -5.82 -15.22
C ASN A 112 -3.08 -4.77 -16.28
N PRO A 113 -3.37 -3.49 -15.93
CA PRO A 113 -3.61 -2.46 -16.93
C PRO A 113 -2.42 -2.22 -17.85
N VAL A 114 -1.20 -2.34 -17.33
CA VAL A 114 0.02 -2.18 -18.11
C VAL A 114 0.16 -3.33 -19.11
N ALA A 115 -0.01 -4.58 -18.69
CA ALA A 115 0.10 -5.75 -19.59
C ALA A 115 -0.98 -5.76 -20.69
N ARG A 116 -2.19 -5.34 -20.33
CA ARG A 116 -3.41 -5.40 -21.17
C ARG A 116 -3.67 -4.14 -21.99
N ASP A 117 -2.85 -3.10 -21.82
CA ASP A 117 -3.11 -1.78 -22.42
C ASP A 117 -4.48 -1.20 -22.06
N ARG A 118 -4.96 -1.51 -20.85
CA ARG A 118 -6.28 -1.09 -20.41
C ARG A 118 -6.22 0.36 -19.93
N PRO A 119 -6.98 1.28 -20.53
CA PRO A 119 -7.18 2.61 -19.97
C PRO A 119 -7.94 2.50 -18.65
N ILE A 120 -7.48 3.23 -17.63
CA ILE A 120 -8.06 3.24 -16.28
C ILE A 120 -8.32 4.67 -15.82
N ALA A 121 -9.10 4.86 -14.75
CA ALA A 121 -9.43 6.18 -14.23
C ALA A 121 -8.17 6.98 -13.92
N ASN A 122 -8.22 8.30 -13.99
CA ASN A 122 -7.06 9.18 -13.78
C ASN A 122 -7.47 10.48 -13.04
N MET A 123 -6.52 11.39 -12.87
CA MET A 123 -6.79 12.74 -12.40
C MET A 123 -6.68 13.74 -13.55
N ILE A 124 -7.61 14.69 -13.63
CA ILE A 124 -7.61 15.75 -14.64
C ILE A 124 -6.99 17.04 -14.08
N PHE A 125 -6.16 17.70 -14.88
CA PHE A 125 -5.42 18.92 -14.49
C PHE A 125 -5.98 20.14 -15.21
N ALA A 126 -7.24 20.45 -14.97
CA ALA A 126 -7.92 21.61 -15.52
C ALA A 126 -8.44 22.49 -14.40
N ALA A 127 -8.43 23.81 -14.61
CA ALA A 127 -8.92 24.77 -13.61
C ALA A 127 -10.28 24.40 -13.02
N ALA A 128 -11.23 23.97 -13.86
CA ALA A 128 -12.58 23.60 -13.44
C ALA A 128 -12.65 22.36 -12.51
N SER A 129 -11.58 21.57 -12.45
CA SER A 129 -11.52 20.33 -11.68
C SER A 129 -10.56 20.41 -10.50
N CYS A 130 -9.93 21.57 -10.27
CA CYS A 130 -8.88 21.73 -9.28
C CYS A 130 -9.13 22.95 -8.37
N VAL A 131 -8.69 22.83 -7.13
CA VAL A 131 -8.72 23.90 -6.13
C VAL A 131 -7.34 24.06 -5.50
N ALA A 132 -7.01 25.27 -5.06
CA ALA A 132 -5.80 25.49 -4.28
C ALA A 132 -5.90 24.76 -2.94
N ALA A 133 -4.87 24.00 -2.58
CA ALA A 133 -4.76 23.34 -1.30
C ALA A 133 -3.98 24.23 -0.31
N GLY A 134 -4.38 24.19 0.96
CA GLY A 134 -3.85 25.11 1.99
C GLY A 134 -2.58 24.64 2.72
N GLY A 135 -1.88 23.61 2.24
CA GLY A 135 -0.81 22.93 2.99
C GLY A 135 0.58 22.99 2.34
N PRO A 136 1.67 23.01 3.14
CA PRO A 136 3.03 22.89 2.60
C PRO A 136 3.21 21.52 1.91
N GLY A 137 3.67 21.51 0.65
CA GLY A 137 3.91 20.28 -0.13
C GLY A 137 2.68 19.69 -0.83
N ARG A 138 1.49 20.26 -0.62
CA ARG A 138 0.23 19.95 -1.32
C ARG A 138 -0.36 21.25 -1.82
N GLN A 139 -0.08 21.60 -3.06
CA GLN A 139 -0.44 22.92 -3.60
C GLN A 139 -1.83 22.95 -4.24
N PHE A 140 -2.26 21.84 -4.84
CA PHE A 140 -3.57 21.73 -5.46
C PHE A 140 -4.22 20.39 -5.16
N ASP A 141 -5.55 20.41 -5.15
CA ASP A 141 -6.38 19.22 -5.14
C ASP A 141 -7.21 19.18 -6.41
N CYS A 142 -7.17 18.07 -7.13
CA CYS A 142 -7.95 17.87 -8.34
C CYS A 142 -8.90 16.67 -8.22
N ALA A 143 -9.97 16.69 -9.02
CA ALA A 143 -10.92 15.59 -9.08
C ALA A 143 -10.39 14.41 -9.91
N GLU A 144 -10.76 13.20 -9.49
CA GLU A 144 -10.67 12.01 -10.33
C GLU A 144 -11.67 12.10 -11.48
N VAL A 145 -11.30 11.54 -12.64
CA VAL A 145 -12.18 11.30 -13.77
C VAL A 145 -11.97 9.89 -14.32
N GLY A 146 -12.97 9.40 -15.06
CA GLY A 146 -12.93 8.07 -15.65
C GLY A 146 -13.73 7.04 -14.86
N ASP A 147 -13.57 5.79 -15.26
CA ASP A 147 -14.23 4.64 -14.64
C ASP A 147 -13.36 3.40 -14.88
N ASP A 148 -12.83 2.85 -13.81
CA ASP A 148 -11.99 1.64 -13.84
C ASP A 148 -12.73 0.42 -14.39
N LEU A 149 -14.07 0.36 -14.25
CA LEU A 149 -14.90 -0.74 -14.73
C LEU A 149 -15.24 -0.61 -16.22
N ASN A 150 -15.17 0.60 -16.77
CA ASN A 150 -15.48 0.87 -18.17
C ASN A 150 -14.23 1.36 -18.91
N ALA A 151 -13.47 0.41 -19.49
CA ALA A 151 -12.27 0.71 -20.25
C ALA A 151 -12.51 1.63 -21.48
N ALA A 152 -13.76 1.75 -21.96
CA ALA A 152 -14.13 2.64 -23.06
C ALA A 152 -14.45 4.08 -22.61
N ASN A 153 -14.38 4.39 -21.31
CA ASN A 153 -14.59 5.74 -20.81
C ASN A 153 -13.53 6.69 -21.41
N PRO A 154 -13.92 7.77 -22.11
CA PRO A 154 -12.98 8.67 -22.78
C PRO A 154 -12.07 9.45 -21.83
N ASN A 155 -12.40 9.50 -20.53
CA ASN A 155 -11.58 10.13 -19.52
C ASN A 155 -10.53 9.19 -18.92
N ASN A 156 -10.59 7.89 -19.23
CA ASN A 156 -9.56 6.95 -18.82
C ASN A 156 -8.26 7.23 -19.56
N ARG A 157 -7.13 6.92 -18.92
CA ARG A 157 -5.80 7.01 -19.52
C ARG A 157 -5.09 5.67 -19.40
N GLN A 158 -4.39 5.29 -20.45
CA GLN A 158 -3.52 4.12 -20.42
C GLN A 158 -2.28 4.42 -19.58
N PRO A 159 -1.92 3.58 -18.59
CA PRO A 159 -0.65 3.71 -17.87
C PRO A 159 0.56 3.50 -18.78
N ASP A 160 1.56 4.36 -18.61
CA ASP A 160 2.82 4.32 -19.34
C ASP A 160 3.76 3.24 -18.80
N PHE A 161 3.74 3.04 -17.48
CA PHE A 161 4.37 1.94 -16.77
C PHE A 161 3.68 1.72 -15.42
N GLY A 162 4.06 0.64 -14.75
CA GLY A 162 3.45 0.27 -13.48
C GLY A 162 4.46 0.01 -12.37
N VAL A 163 3.97 0.07 -11.14
CA VAL A 163 4.72 -0.26 -9.93
C VAL A 163 3.92 -1.18 -9.02
N SER A 164 4.57 -2.15 -8.40
CA SER A 164 3.92 -3.16 -7.56
C SER A 164 4.82 -3.52 -6.37
N ASP A 165 4.22 -3.95 -5.26
CA ASP A 165 5.00 -4.45 -4.10
C ASP A 165 5.75 -5.74 -4.41
N VAL A 166 5.24 -6.50 -5.39
CA VAL A 166 5.74 -7.80 -5.85
C VAL A 166 5.84 -7.81 -7.37
N GLU A 167 6.63 -8.68 -7.97
CA GLU A 167 6.69 -8.82 -9.43
C GLU A 167 5.39 -9.30 -10.09
N PRO A 168 5.14 -8.99 -11.38
CA PRO A 168 4.00 -9.50 -12.15
C PRO A 168 3.69 -10.98 -12.02
N ALA A 169 4.72 -11.83 -11.89
CA ALA A 169 4.55 -13.29 -11.77
C ALA A 169 3.79 -13.71 -10.50
N MET A 170 3.69 -12.83 -9.50
CA MET A 170 3.02 -13.11 -8.24
C MET A 170 1.50 -13.00 -8.30
N PHE A 171 0.94 -12.33 -9.32
CA PHE A 171 -0.51 -12.16 -9.48
C PHE A 171 -1.12 -13.37 -10.19
N LYS A 172 -1.32 -14.44 -9.42
CA LYS A 172 -1.87 -15.73 -9.86
C LYS A 172 -3.17 -16.09 -9.17
N GLU A 173 -4.02 -16.77 -9.91
CA GLU A 173 -5.23 -17.40 -9.38
C GLU A 173 -4.92 -18.58 -8.45
N PRO A 174 -5.74 -18.79 -7.40
CA PRO A 174 -6.95 -18.04 -7.06
C PRO A 174 -6.74 -16.91 -6.03
N LEU A 175 -5.51 -16.70 -5.55
CA LEU A 175 -5.28 -15.95 -4.30
C LEU A 175 -4.74 -14.53 -4.48
N ASN A 176 -4.03 -14.27 -5.58
CA ASN A 176 -3.36 -12.99 -5.85
C ASN A 176 -3.96 -12.26 -7.05
N VAL A 177 -5.25 -12.46 -7.34
CA VAL A 177 -5.99 -11.76 -8.39
C VAL A 177 -7.07 -10.90 -7.77
N GLU A 178 -7.33 -9.73 -8.35
CA GLU A 178 -8.41 -8.86 -7.90
C GLU A 178 -9.78 -9.52 -8.13
N PHE A 179 -10.76 -9.16 -7.30
CA PHE A 179 -12.11 -9.65 -7.45
C PHE A 179 -12.65 -9.40 -8.88
N GLY A 180 -13.16 -10.45 -9.51
CA GLY A 180 -13.73 -10.39 -10.86
C GLY A 180 -12.71 -10.11 -11.98
N GLN A 181 -11.41 -10.28 -11.73
CA GLN A 181 -10.36 -10.19 -12.74
C GLN A 181 -9.65 -11.52 -12.92
N ASP A 182 -9.35 -11.87 -14.16
CA ASP A 182 -8.53 -13.05 -14.47
C ASP A 182 -7.05 -12.77 -14.24
N ALA A 183 -6.30 -13.81 -13.87
CA ALA A 183 -4.85 -13.76 -13.82
C ALA A 183 -4.25 -13.42 -15.19
N LEU A 184 -3.05 -12.82 -15.20
CA LEU A 184 -2.33 -12.65 -16.46
C LEU A 184 -1.90 -14.01 -17.03
N SER A 185 -2.20 -14.21 -18.30
CA SER A 185 -1.68 -15.30 -19.11
C SER A 185 -0.15 -15.24 -19.21
N ALA A 186 0.48 -16.37 -19.53
CA ALA A 186 1.92 -16.42 -19.75
C ALA A 186 2.37 -15.44 -20.85
N ALA A 187 1.56 -15.26 -21.90
CA ALA A 187 1.82 -14.32 -22.98
C ALA A 187 1.76 -12.86 -22.51
N GLU A 188 0.82 -12.50 -21.63
CA GLU A 188 0.74 -11.16 -21.05
C GLU A 188 1.92 -10.88 -20.12
N ILE A 189 2.34 -11.86 -19.30
CA ILE A 189 3.52 -11.71 -18.43
C ILE A 189 4.80 -11.55 -19.27
N ALA A 190 4.92 -12.29 -20.38
CA ALA A 190 6.10 -12.21 -21.26
C ALA A 190 6.33 -10.81 -21.85
N LYS A 191 5.30 -9.95 -21.89
CA LYS A 191 5.41 -8.54 -22.29
C LYS A 191 6.31 -7.71 -21.36
N PHE A 192 6.63 -8.22 -20.17
CA PHE A 192 7.56 -7.56 -19.24
C PHE A 192 8.98 -8.12 -19.30
N ALA A 193 9.26 -9.07 -20.19
CA ALA A 193 10.57 -9.70 -20.26
C ALA A 193 11.67 -8.68 -20.57
N GLY A 194 12.67 -8.59 -19.69
CA GLY A 194 13.76 -7.62 -19.84
C GLY A 194 13.39 -6.17 -19.51
N THR A 195 12.15 -5.87 -19.10
CA THR A 195 11.66 -4.52 -18.74
C THR A 195 11.01 -4.45 -17.36
N GLN A 196 11.02 -5.56 -16.61
CA GLN A 196 10.76 -5.57 -15.16
C GLN A 196 12.06 -5.27 -14.38
N ARG A 197 11.99 -4.42 -13.36
CA ARG A 197 13.12 -4.05 -12.51
C ARG A 197 12.72 -4.05 -11.04
N ALA A 198 13.50 -4.72 -10.21
CA ALA A 198 13.43 -4.59 -8.76
C ALA A 198 13.92 -3.19 -8.34
N THR A 199 13.26 -2.57 -7.37
CA THR A 199 13.59 -1.21 -6.92
C THR A 199 14.24 -1.19 -5.54
N ASN A 200 13.45 -1.30 -4.49
CA ASN A 200 13.89 -1.37 -3.10
C ASN A 200 13.18 -2.54 -2.40
N GLN A 201 13.73 -2.95 -1.27
CA GLN A 201 13.10 -3.90 -0.37
C GLN A 201 12.16 -3.16 0.56
N VAL A 202 10.90 -3.60 0.64
CA VAL A 202 9.95 -3.18 1.67
C VAL A 202 9.92 -4.24 2.76
N ILE A 203 10.02 -3.79 4.00
CA ILE A 203 9.99 -4.64 5.18
C ILE A 203 8.55 -4.90 5.59
N PHE A 204 8.23 -6.16 5.89
CA PHE A 204 6.92 -6.56 6.39
C PHE A 204 7.03 -7.03 7.85
N GLY A 205 5.90 -7.07 8.53
CA GLY A 205 5.82 -7.53 9.91
C GLY A 205 4.44 -8.07 10.25
N ILE A 206 4.36 -8.74 11.39
CA ILE A 206 3.10 -9.22 11.96
C ILE A 206 2.66 -8.24 13.03
N GLY A 207 1.56 -7.53 12.78
CA GLY A 207 0.91 -6.72 13.80
C GLY A 207 -0.01 -7.58 14.64
N LEU A 208 -0.02 -7.41 15.96
CA LEU A 208 -1.01 -8.01 16.85
C LEU A 208 -1.75 -6.94 17.63
N SER A 209 -3.03 -7.19 17.94
CA SER A 209 -3.80 -6.36 18.87
C SER A 209 -3.11 -6.29 20.23
N GLN A 210 -3.22 -5.15 20.91
CA GLN A 210 -2.55 -4.92 22.18
C GLN A 210 -3.08 -5.86 23.27
N SER A 211 -4.32 -6.34 23.17
CA SER A 211 -4.87 -7.40 24.01
C SER A 211 -4.02 -8.68 24.01
N LEU A 212 -3.46 -9.08 22.85
CA LEU A 212 -2.57 -10.24 22.73
C LEU A 212 -1.18 -9.96 23.26
N VAL A 213 -0.64 -8.78 22.93
CA VAL A 213 0.68 -8.35 23.41
C VAL A 213 0.71 -8.26 24.94
N ASN A 214 -0.34 -7.70 25.54
CA ASN A 214 -0.49 -7.61 27.00
C ASN A 214 -0.70 -8.99 27.66
N ALA A 215 -1.20 -9.97 26.91
CA ALA A 215 -1.27 -11.37 27.34
C ALA A 215 0.06 -12.12 27.17
N GLY A 216 1.14 -11.43 26.78
CA GLY A 216 2.50 -11.96 26.70
C GLY A 216 2.89 -12.51 25.32
N LEU A 217 2.06 -12.38 24.29
CA LEU A 217 2.41 -12.81 22.93
C LEU A 217 3.23 -11.73 22.21
N THR A 218 4.56 -11.79 22.39
CA THR A 218 5.53 -10.84 21.79
C THR A 218 6.40 -11.46 20.70
N ASN A 219 6.24 -12.76 20.46
CA ASN A 219 6.94 -13.50 19.42
C ASN A 219 6.02 -14.55 18.82
N ILE A 220 6.09 -14.72 17.50
CA ILE A 220 5.37 -15.76 16.76
C ILE A 220 6.30 -16.39 15.73
N SER A 221 6.13 -17.67 15.45
CA SER A 221 6.88 -18.34 14.38
C SER A 221 6.19 -18.24 13.02
N ARG A 222 6.96 -18.38 11.93
CA ARG A 222 6.38 -18.49 10.57
C ARG A 222 5.31 -19.57 10.47
N ALA A 223 5.57 -20.75 11.04
CA ALA A 223 4.64 -21.87 11.01
C ALA A 223 3.32 -21.55 11.75
N GLN A 224 3.38 -20.84 12.88
CA GLN A 224 2.19 -20.39 13.60
C GLN A 224 1.39 -19.35 12.81
N VAL A 225 2.06 -18.40 12.15
CA VAL A 225 1.38 -17.44 11.26
C VAL A 225 0.70 -18.18 10.10
N ALA A 226 1.39 -19.11 9.44
CA ALA A 226 0.81 -19.93 8.38
C ALA A 226 -0.41 -20.73 8.88
N ALA A 227 -0.35 -21.32 10.07
CA ALA A 227 -1.46 -22.06 10.69
C ALA A 227 -2.67 -21.16 10.99
N VAL A 228 -2.45 -19.92 11.44
CA VAL A 228 -3.50 -18.91 11.64
C VAL A 228 -4.14 -18.50 10.31
N LEU A 229 -3.33 -18.24 9.28
CA LEU A 229 -3.82 -17.82 7.96
C LEU A 229 -4.60 -18.92 7.22
N THR A 230 -4.29 -20.19 7.49
CA THR A 230 -4.94 -21.37 6.91
C THR A 230 -6.08 -21.93 7.75
N GLY A 231 -6.35 -21.35 8.93
CA GLY A 231 -7.41 -21.80 9.85
C GLY A 231 -7.10 -23.08 10.62
N ASN A 232 -5.89 -23.62 10.48
CA ASN A 232 -5.43 -24.72 11.33
C ASN A 232 -5.42 -24.32 12.81
N TYR A 233 -5.13 -23.04 13.08
CA TYR A 233 -5.33 -22.42 14.39
C TYR A 233 -6.51 -21.44 14.33
N GLY A 234 -7.60 -21.80 15.00
CA GLY A 234 -8.80 -20.98 15.15
C GLY A 234 -8.88 -20.24 16.49
N ASP A 235 -8.04 -20.61 17.44
CA ASP A 235 -7.96 -20.02 18.78
C ASP A 235 -6.52 -19.61 19.11
N TRP A 236 -6.36 -18.44 19.73
CA TRP A 236 -5.06 -17.91 20.12
C TRP A 236 -4.35 -18.75 21.19
N ASN A 237 -5.08 -19.57 21.96
CA ASN A 237 -4.48 -20.51 22.89
C ASN A 237 -3.64 -21.61 22.19
N GLN A 238 -3.90 -21.88 20.89
CA GLN A 238 -3.12 -22.80 20.07
C GLN A 238 -1.77 -22.19 19.66
N VAL A 239 -1.68 -20.86 19.60
CA VAL A 239 -0.43 -20.12 19.38
C VAL A 239 0.34 -19.98 20.68
N ASN A 240 -0.34 -19.58 21.76
CA ASN A 240 0.24 -19.40 23.08
C ASN A 240 -0.74 -19.93 24.16
N PRO A 241 -0.43 -21.06 24.80
CA PRO A 241 -1.28 -21.66 25.83
C PRO A 241 -1.57 -20.80 27.07
N ALA A 242 -0.81 -19.71 27.28
CA ALA A 242 -1.10 -18.74 28.34
C ALA A 242 -2.30 -17.84 28.03
N ILE A 243 -2.73 -17.78 26.76
CA ILE A 243 -3.94 -17.07 26.34
C ILE A 243 -5.15 -17.95 26.68
N PRO A 244 -6.23 -17.40 27.28
CA PRO A 244 -7.42 -18.19 27.62
C PRO A 244 -8.02 -18.91 26.40
N ALA A 245 -8.45 -20.15 26.59
CA ALA A 245 -9.23 -20.87 25.59
C ALA A 245 -10.56 -20.15 25.30
N GLY A 246 -11.05 -20.26 24.06
CA GLY A 246 -12.18 -19.49 23.55
C GLY A 246 -11.79 -18.11 23.02
N THR A 247 -10.49 -17.82 22.85
CA THR A 247 -10.02 -16.56 22.28
C THR A 247 -9.91 -16.73 20.75
N ASN A 248 -11.03 -16.55 20.06
CA ASN A 248 -11.10 -16.68 18.60
C ASN A 248 -10.03 -15.85 17.88
N VAL A 249 -9.45 -16.44 16.84
CA VAL A 249 -8.55 -15.76 15.91
C VAL A 249 -9.32 -14.77 15.05
N THR A 250 -8.85 -13.53 14.98
CA THR A 250 -9.24 -12.59 13.92
C THR A 250 -8.03 -12.24 13.07
N VAL A 251 -8.18 -12.26 11.74
CA VAL A 251 -7.14 -11.85 10.79
C VAL A 251 -7.63 -10.64 10.01
N CYS A 252 -7.06 -9.48 10.30
CA CYS A 252 -7.20 -8.27 9.51
C CYS A 252 -6.13 -8.26 8.41
N ARG A 253 -6.52 -8.42 7.15
CA ARG A 253 -5.57 -8.47 6.02
C ARG A 253 -6.08 -7.68 4.83
N ARG A 254 -5.27 -7.61 3.77
CA ARG A 254 -5.66 -6.94 2.53
C ARG A 254 -6.51 -7.85 1.65
N VAL A 255 -7.38 -7.24 0.85
CA VAL A 255 -8.09 -7.92 -0.25
C VAL A 255 -7.11 -8.53 -1.25
N GLN A 256 -7.66 -9.39 -2.11
CA GLN A 256 -6.92 -10.03 -3.18
C GLN A 256 -6.48 -8.99 -4.23
N GLY A 257 -5.45 -9.32 -5.01
CA GLY A 257 -4.79 -8.35 -5.89
C GLY A 257 -3.95 -7.29 -5.15
N SER A 258 -3.95 -7.29 -3.81
CA SER A 258 -2.99 -6.53 -3.02
C SER A 258 -1.61 -7.18 -3.08
N GLY A 259 -0.58 -6.38 -3.39
CA GLY A 259 0.80 -6.85 -3.30
C GLY A 259 1.21 -7.23 -1.88
N THR A 260 0.71 -6.52 -0.86
CA THR A 260 0.85 -6.94 0.54
C THR A 260 0.29 -8.35 0.76
N GLN A 261 -0.92 -8.65 0.29
CA GLN A 261 -1.49 -9.99 0.46
C GLN A 261 -0.68 -11.04 -0.32
N ALA A 262 -0.24 -10.71 -1.53
CA ALA A 262 0.62 -11.59 -2.33
C ALA A 262 1.95 -11.90 -1.62
N THR A 263 2.58 -10.91 -0.99
CA THR A 263 3.80 -11.09 -0.18
C THR A 263 3.57 -12.05 0.98
N PHE A 264 2.46 -11.91 1.70
CA PHE A 264 2.10 -12.82 2.80
C PHE A 264 1.85 -14.24 2.29
N ASN A 265 1.09 -14.37 1.19
CA ASN A 265 0.81 -15.66 0.56
C ASN A 265 2.10 -16.36 0.13
N SER A 266 3.07 -15.63 -0.43
CA SER A 266 4.33 -16.22 -0.84
C SER A 266 5.24 -16.58 0.32
N TYR A 267 5.26 -15.76 1.37
CA TYR A 267 6.20 -15.95 2.45
C TYR A 267 5.73 -16.99 3.49
N PHE A 268 4.43 -17.05 3.77
CA PHE A 268 3.87 -17.99 4.75
C PHE A 268 3.21 -19.22 4.13
N ASN A 269 2.76 -19.14 2.87
CA ASN A 269 2.00 -20.21 2.21
C ASN A 269 2.64 -20.71 0.91
N ASP A 270 3.84 -20.21 0.56
CA ASP A 270 4.59 -20.53 -0.67
C ASP A 270 3.84 -20.28 -1.99
N PHE A 271 2.74 -19.49 -1.96
CA PHE A 271 1.94 -19.20 -3.15
C PHE A 271 2.38 -17.89 -3.83
N PRO A 272 2.65 -17.86 -5.14
CA PRO A 272 2.50 -18.94 -6.13
C PRO A 272 3.83 -19.64 -6.49
N CYS A 273 4.78 -19.68 -5.57
CA CYS A 273 6.19 -19.96 -5.84
C CYS A 273 6.52 -21.44 -6.08
N SER A 274 5.91 -22.35 -5.33
CA SER A 274 6.07 -23.79 -5.53
C SER A 274 5.08 -24.57 -4.69
N VAL A 275 4.68 -25.76 -5.15
CA VAL A 275 4.01 -26.73 -4.30
C VAL A 275 5.11 -27.47 -3.52
N GLY A 276 5.26 -27.20 -2.22
CA GLY A 276 5.99 -28.07 -1.28
C GLY A 276 7.32 -27.56 -0.68
N ASN A 277 7.36 -26.40 -0.01
CA ASN A 277 8.48 -26.04 0.87
C ASN A 277 8.09 -25.60 2.31
N VAL A 278 8.72 -26.30 3.25
CA VAL A 278 9.02 -26.15 4.70
C VAL A 278 7.96 -25.64 5.71
N ALA A 279 7.01 -24.77 5.37
CA ALA A 279 6.07 -24.24 6.38
C ALA A 279 4.77 -25.05 6.50
N GLN A 280 4.24 -25.52 5.37
CA GLN A 280 3.23 -26.57 5.16
C GLN A 280 3.35 -26.94 3.67
N ASP A 281 2.90 -28.14 3.23
CA ASP A 281 2.85 -28.47 1.80
C ASP A 281 2.20 -27.32 1.03
N GLY A 282 2.98 -26.64 0.18
CA GLY A 282 2.78 -25.28 -0.35
C GLY A 282 1.59 -25.08 -1.30
N ASN A 283 0.41 -25.54 -0.89
CA ASN A 283 -0.84 -25.42 -1.64
C ASN A 283 -2.04 -25.11 -0.75
N THR A 284 -1.88 -24.94 0.56
CA THR A 284 -2.99 -24.59 1.45
C THR A 284 -3.31 -23.11 1.29
N ALA A 285 -4.34 -22.83 0.51
CA ALA A 285 -4.89 -21.50 0.36
C ALA A 285 -5.26 -20.90 1.73
N PRO A 286 -4.82 -19.66 2.04
CA PRO A 286 -5.31 -18.95 3.20
C PRO A 286 -6.83 -18.81 3.14
N LEU A 287 -7.49 -18.99 4.27
CA LEU A 287 -8.94 -18.83 4.40
C LEU A 287 -9.35 -17.41 4.03
N ARG A 288 -10.49 -17.26 3.40
CA ARG A 288 -11.06 -16.02 2.84
C ARG A 288 -12.04 -15.38 3.81
N MET A 289 -12.44 -14.14 3.54
CA MET A 289 -13.46 -13.48 4.35
C MET A 289 -14.75 -14.31 4.43
N SER A 290 -15.13 -14.92 3.30
CA SER A 290 -16.29 -15.82 3.18
C SER A 290 -16.17 -17.11 4.00
N ASP A 291 -14.96 -17.49 4.41
CA ASP A 291 -14.70 -18.70 5.19
C ASP A 291 -14.77 -18.42 6.71
N SER A 292 -15.05 -17.17 7.11
CA SER A 292 -15.26 -16.81 8.51
C SER A 292 -16.48 -17.53 9.06
N PHE A 293 -16.38 -18.06 10.28
CA PHE A 293 -17.49 -18.83 10.90
C PHE A 293 -18.77 -18.01 11.05
N GLY A 294 -18.65 -16.72 11.36
CA GLY A 294 -19.78 -15.80 11.48
C GLY A 294 -20.12 -15.04 10.19
N PHE A 295 -19.64 -15.47 9.02
CA PHE A 295 -19.95 -14.78 7.76
C PHE A 295 -21.44 -14.86 7.45
N ASN A 296 -22.02 -13.73 7.00
CA ASN A 296 -23.45 -13.62 6.71
C ASN A 296 -24.33 -13.93 7.95
N ALA A 297 -23.95 -13.36 9.10
CA ALA A 297 -24.65 -13.53 10.38
C ALA A 297 -26.12 -13.09 10.31
N PRO A 298 -26.99 -13.56 11.24
CA PRO A 298 -28.40 -13.16 11.30
C PRO A 298 -28.58 -11.64 11.27
N GLY A 299 -29.45 -11.15 10.39
CA GLY A 299 -29.67 -9.71 10.15
C GLY A 299 -28.79 -9.11 9.06
N SER A 300 -27.96 -9.91 8.39
CA SER A 300 -27.25 -9.49 7.17
C SER A 300 -28.21 -9.08 6.06
N GLY A 301 -27.85 -8.01 5.33
CA GLY A 301 -28.47 -7.66 4.07
C GLY A 301 -27.71 -8.22 2.86
N ASP A 302 -27.98 -7.66 1.69
CA ASP A 302 -27.34 -8.06 0.42
C ASP A 302 -25.96 -7.41 0.17
N GLY A 303 -25.56 -6.47 1.04
CA GLY A 303 -24.34 -5.68 0.92
C GLY A 303 -24.46 -4.52 -0.07
N GLY A 304 -25.63 -4.17 -0.59
CA GLY A 304 -25.80 -3.09 -1.58
C GLY A 304 -25.57 -1.69 -1.02
N THR A 305 -25.82 -1.49 0.28
CA THR A 305 -25.64 -0.21 0.98
C THR A 305 -25.03 -0.42 2.38
N PRO A 306 -24.49 0.64 3.02
CA PRO A 306 -24.01 0.52 4.40
C PRO A 306 -25.07 0.04 5.41
N ALA A 307 -26.35 0.28 5.13
CA ALA A 307 -27.48 -0.13 5.97
C ALA A 307 -27.86 -1.61 5.78
N THR A 308 -27.51 -2.19 4.63
CA THR A 308 -27.78 -3.59 4.25
C THR A 308 -26.49 -4.41 4.22
N ALA A 309 -25.48 -3.99 4.98
CA ALA A 309 -24.17 -4.62 4.98
C ALA A 309 -24.26 -6.12 5.33
N ILE A 310 -23.37 -6.92 4.73
CA ILE A 310 -23.15 -8.30 5.13
C ILE A 310 -22.46 -8.28 6.49
N LEU A 311 -23.05 -8.94 7.49
CA LEU A 311 -22.55 -8.97 8.85
C LEU A 311 -21.58 -10.14 9.04
N ILE A 312 -20.52 -9.90 9.81
CA ILE A 312 -19.55 -10.91 10.22
C ILE A 312 -19.50 -10.92 11.74
N ASP A 313 -19.90 -12.02 12.36
CA ASP A 313 -19.89 -12.22 13.81
C ASP A 313 -18.59 -12.91 14.28
N PRO A 314 -17.65 -12.17 14.89
CA PRO A 314 -16.37 -12.73 15.34
C PRO A 314 -16.48 -13.65 16.56
N THR A 315 -17.65 -13.74 17.21
CA THR A 315 -17.86 -14.63 18.36
C THR A 315 -18.07 -16.08 17.96
N GLN A 316 -18.42 -16.35 16.70
CA GLN A 316 -18.73 -17.71 16.21
C GLN A 316 -17.50 -18.58 15.93
N GLY A 317 -16.31 -17.99 15.85
CA GLY A 317 -15.07 -18.72 15.56
C GLY A 317 -14.02 -17.85 14.84
N PRO A 318 -13.03 -18.48 14.18
CA PRO A 318 -12.02 -17.73 13.44
C PRO A 318 -12.64 -16.85 12.36
N THR A 319 -12.13 -15.63 12.27
CA THR A 319 -12.67 -14.56 11.44
C THR A 319 -11.59 -13.95 10.56
N TYR A 320 -11.85 -13.85 9.28
CA TYR A 320 -10.95 -13.29 8.28
C TYR A 320 -11.58 -12.04 7.69
N VAL A 321 -10.85 -10.92 7.68
CA VAL A 321 -11.35 -9.63 7.21
C VAL A 321 -10.43 -9.14 6.08
N GLU A 322 -10.96 -9.10 4.87
CA GLU A 322 -10.24 -8.63 3.68
C GLU A 322 -10.54 -7.14 3.43
N ASN A 323 -9.56 -6.31 3.76
CA ASN A 323 -9.66 -4.86 3.78
C ASN A 323 -9.09 -4.24 2.49
N PRO A 324 -9.72 -3.19 1.92
CA PRO A 324 -9.29 -2.65 0.64
C PRO A 324 -7.93 -1.94 0.70
N SER A 325 -7.57 -1.35 1.84
CA SER A 325 -6.29 -0.65 2.04
C SER A 325 -5.56 -1.09 3.31
N SER A 326 -4.25 -0.82 3.40
CA SER A 326 -3.48 -1.04 4.64
C SER A 326 -3.97 -0.14 5.77
N GLY A 327 -4.54 1.03 5.45
CA GLY A 327 -5.23 1.87 6.43
C GLY A 327 -6.46 1.16 7.02
N ASN A 328 -7.25 0.47 6.20
CA ASN A 328 -8.39 -0.29 6.65
C ASN A 328 -7.98 -1.53 7.48
N VAL A 329 -6.86 -2.18 7.15
CA VAL A 329 -6.27 -3.24 8.00
C VAL A 329 -5.95 -2.69 9.40
N ARG A 330 -5.33 -1.51 9.48
CA ARG A 330 -5.06 -0.84 10.77
C ARG A 330 -6.34 -0.49 11.51
N THR A 331 -7.37 0.00 10.82
CA THR A 331 -8.66 0.28 11.44
C THR A 331 -9.32 -0.99 11.95
N CYS A 332 -9.27 -2.09 11.20
CA CYS A 332 -9.78 -3.39 11.61
C CYS A 332 -9.14 -3.88 12.92
N VAL A 333 -7.80 -3.90 13.02
CA VAL A 333 -7.11 -4.36 14.25
C VAL A 333 -7.34 -3.40 15.43
N ASN A 334 -7.42 -2.09 15.17
CA ASN A 334 -7.78 -1.09 16.17
C ASN A 334 -9.17 -1.35 16.74
N ASN A 335 -10.15 -1.58 15.87
CA ASN A 335 -11.54 -1.77 16.19
C ASN A 335 -11.77 -3.10 16.92
N ALA A 336 -11.08 -4.17 16.51
CA ALA A 336 -11.06 -5.45 17.23
C ALA A 336 -10.58 -5.28 18.69
N ASN A 337 -9.46 -4.58 18.89
CA ASN A 337 -8.92 -4.31 20.22
C ASN A 337 -9.80 -3.38 21.07
N ALA A 338 -10.57 -2.49 20.42
CA ALA A 338 -11.44 -1.53 21.07
C ALA A 338 -12.88 -2.04 21.30
N GLY A 339 -13.27 -3.16 20.68
CA GLY A 339 -14.66 -3.64 20.70
C GLY A 339 -15.62 -2.73 19.92
N ILE A 340 -15.15 -2.15 18.80
CA ILE A 340 -15.92 -1.21 17.97
C ILE A 340 -16.21 -1.86 16.63
N ASP A 341 -17.45 -1.88 16.17
CA ASP A 341 -17.81 -2.42 14.86
C ASP A 341 -16.97 -1.81 13.73
N TRP A 342 -16.58 -2.63 12.76
CA TRP A 342 -15.82 -2.18 11.61
C TRP A 342 -16.65 -2.32 10.33
N ALA A 343 -17.04 -1.19 9.75
CA ALA A 343 -17.79 -1.13 8.49
C ALA A 343 -16.91 -0.64 7.34
N PHE A 344 -16.97 -1.33 6.20
CA PHE A 344 -16.19 -0.98 5.01
C PHE A 344 -16.88 -1.44 3.74
N ARG A 345 -16.40 -0.93 2.59
CA ARG A 345 -16.80 -1.43 1.27
C ARG A 345 -15.68 -2.33 0.73
N GLY A 346 -16.01 -3.55 0.35
CA GLY A 346 -15.10 -4.50 -0.29
C GLY A 346 -14.74 -4.10 -1.72
N ASP A 347 -13.79 -4.82 -2.28
CA ASP A 347 -13.39 -4.71 -3.70
C ASP A 347 -14.48 -5.25 -4.65
N ASP A 348 -15.31 -6.18 -4.17
CA ASP A 348 -16.55 -6.65 -4.81
C ASP A 348 -17.70 -5.63 -4.80
N LEU A 349 -17.42 -4.39 -4.37
CA LEU A 349 -18.36 -3.27 -4.27
C LEU A 349 -19.46 -3.44 -3.21
N LYS A 350 -19.42 -4.50 -2.39
CA LYS A 350 -20.39 -4.73 -1.31
C LYS A 350 -19.95 -4.07 -0.01
N PHE A 351 -20.92 -3.77 0.85
CA PHE A 351 -20.68 -3.28 2.20
C PHE A 351 -20.65 -4.43 3.19
N TYR A 352 -19.65 -4.41 4.06
CA TYR A 352 -19.41 -5.38 5.12
C TYR A 352 -19.39 -4.69 6.48
N ARG A 353 -19.79 -5.41 7.53
CA ARG A 353 -19.63 -4.97 8.92
C ARG A 353 -19.19 -6.13 9.81
N VAL A 354 -18.01 -5.99 10.42
CA VAL A 354 -17.53 -6.91 11.45
C VAL A 354 -18.01 -6.44 12.81
N GLN A 355 -18.73 -7.30 13.52
CA GLN A 355 -19.46 -6.94 14.74
C GLN A 355 -18.59 -7.08 16.00
N PHE A 356 -17.48 -6.34 16.08
CA PHE A 356 -16.59 -6.38 17.25
C PHE A 356 -17.24 -5.84 18.54
N SER A 357 -18.39 -5.17 18.45
CA SER A 357 -19.18 -4.78 19.63
C SER A 357 -19.86 -5.95 20.33
N LEU A 358 -19.98 -7.11 19.66
CA LEU A 358 -20.41 -8.34 20.33
C LEU A 358 -19.32 -8.77 21.32
N PRO A 359 -19.69 -9.10 22.56
CA PRO A 359 -18.70 -9.35 23.61
C PRO A 359 -17.88 -10.59 23.30
N ALA A 360 -16.56 -10.43 23.17
CA ALA A 360 -15.65 -11.57 23.14
C ALA A 360 -15.70 -12.32 24.48
N ALA A 361 -15.57 -13.64 24.45
CA ALA A 361 -15.63 -14.47 25.65
C ALA A 361 -14.42 -14.24 26.60
N THR A 362 -13.32 -13.69 26.08
CA THR A 362 -12.03 -13.60 26.77
C THR A 362 -11.43 -12.20 26.65
N LEU A 363 -10.24 -12.00 27.26
CA LEU A 363 -9.42 -10.77 27.16
C LEU A 363 -10.16 -9.46 27.47
N GLY A 364 -11.10 -9.49 28.43
CA GLY A 364 -11.86 -8.31 28.84
C GLY A 364 -12.90 -7.86 27.81
N GLY A 365 -13.46 -8.79 27.02
CA GLY A 365 -14.49 -8.52 26.01
C GLY A 365 -13.94 -8.04 24.66
N LYS A 366 -12.61 -8.04 24.49
CA LYS A 366 -11.92 -7.56 23.29
C LYS A 366 -11.65 -8.69 22.32
N HIS A 367 -11.73 -8.40 21.03
CA HIS A 367 -11.34 -9.35 19.99
C HIS A 367 -9.83 -9.31 19.77
N ALA A 368 -9.25 -10.49 19.57
CA ALA A 368 -7.82 -10.67 19.41
C ALA A 368 -7.46 -10.83 17.93
N ALA A 369 -6.67 -9.90 17.41
CA ALA A 369 -6.48 -9.78 15.97
C ALA A 369 -5.00 -9.76 15.55
N LEU A 370 -4.73 -10.43 14.43
CA LEU A 370 -3.50 -10.35 13.64
C LEU A 370 -3.70 -9.38 12.48
N ALA A 371 -2.70 -8.57 12.17
CA ALA A 371 -2.71 -7.61 11.08
C ALA A 371 -1.57 -7.89 10.08
N ASN A 372 -1.92 -8.10 8.81
CA ASN A 372 -0.96 -8.25 7.73
C ASN A 372 -0.55 -6.87 7.20
N LEU A 373 0.62 -6.38 7.60
CA LEU A 373 1.06 -5.02 7.29
C LEU A 373 2.54 -4.97 6.89
N SER A 374 2.86 -4.04 5.99
CA SER A 374 4.22 -3.55 5.80
C SER A 374 4.62 -2.60 6.95
N LEU A 375 5.92 -2.52 7.21
CA LEU A 375 6.49 -1.76 8.32
C LEU A 375 6.34 -0.24 8.15
N ASP A 376 5.94 0.25 6.97
CA ASP A 376 5.56 1.66 6.76
C ASP A 376 4.33 2.07 7.59
N SER A 377 3.64 1.09 8.19
CA SER A 377 2.58 1.27 9.19
C SER A 377 3.11 1.54 10.61
N TYR A 378 4.42 1.46 10.84
CA TYR A 378 5.05 1.78 12.13
C TYR A 378 4.79 3.24 12.53
N ASN A 379 4.52 3.50 13.81
CA ASN A 379 4.10 4.80 14.36
C ASN A 379 2.86 5.42 13.70
N SER A 380 2.05 4.64 12.99
CA SER A 380 0.73 5.11 12.60
C SER A 380 -0.17 5.28 13.84
N THR A 381 -1.29 5.97 13.68
CA THR A 381 -2.24 6.24 14.77
C THR A 381 -2.63 4.94 15.50
N ASN A 382 -2.56 4.98 16.83
CA ASN A 382 -2.82 3.88 17.76
C ASN A 382 -1.80 2.73 17.76
N TYR A 383 -0.70 2.83 17.02
CA TYR A 383 0.45 1.93 17.20
C TYR A 383 0.99 2.02 18.63
N GLY A 384 1.30 0.89 19.26
CA GLY A 384 1.71 0.81 20.67
C GLY A 384 0.58 0.97 21.68
N THR A 385 -0.62 1.37 21.25
CA THR A 385 -1.80 1.54 22.11
C THR A 385 -2.84 0.45 21.86
N ASN A 386 -3.21 0.23 20.59
CA ASN A 386 -4.21 -0.76 20.19
C ASN A 386 -3.62 -1.96 19.47
N TRP A 387 -2.44 -1.82 18.89
CA TRP A 387 -1.72 -2.90 18.23
C TRP A 387 -0.24 -2.56 18.12
N SER A 388 0.60 -3.57 17.98
CA SER A 388 2.05 -3.42 17.82
C SER A 388 2.59 -4.48 16.87
N PHE A 389 3.70 -4.19 16.19
CA PHE A 389 4.47 -5.23 15.53
C PHE A 389 5.18 -6.09 16.57
N ILE A 390 5.25 -7.39 16.33
CA ILE A 390 5.94 -8.35 17.20
C ILE A 390 7.12 -9.02 16.50
N ASN A 391 7.89 -9.79 17.27
CA ASN A 391 9.00 -10.57 16.72
C ASN A 391 8.45 -11.73 15.87
N LEU A 392 9.13 -12.01 14.76
CA LEU A 392 8.93 -13.20 13.94
C LEU A 392 10.16 -14.08 14.08
N ASP A 393 9.98 -15.33 14.50
CA ASP A 393 11.06 -16.28 14.78
C ASP A 393 12.16 -15.72 15.72
N GLY A 394 11.76 -14.92 16.70
CA GLY A 394 12.66 -14.30 17.68
C GLY A 394 13.32 -13.00 17.20
N LEU A 395 13.08 -12.58 15.97
CA LEU A 395 13.71 -11.40 15.37
C LEU A 395 12.70 -10.26 15.20
N SER A 396 13.08 -9.08 15.67
CA SER A 396 12.28 -7.86 15.48
C SER A 396 12.47 -7.29 14.08
N PRO A 397 11.38 -6.91 13.36
CA PRO A 397 11.46 -6.09 12.16
C PRO A 397 11.63 -4.60 12.47
N VAL A 398 11.26 -4.15 13.68
CA VAL A 398 11.11 -2.73 14.02
C VAL A 398 12.47 -2.10 14.35
N SER A 399 12.64 -0.85 13.92
CA SER A 399 13.73 0.03 14.36
C SER A 399 13.17 1.36 14.83
N ASN A 400 13.51 1.79 16.04
CA ASN A 400 13.25 3.15 16.50
C ASN A 400 14.41 4.08 16.09
N ILE A 401 14.45 4.45 14.80
CA ILE A 401 15.50 5.32 14.23
C ILE A 401 15.62 6.64 15.01
N ALA A 402 14.49 7.25 15.40
CA ALA A 402 14.49 8.50 16.14
C ALA A 402 15.13 8.35 17.54
N GLY A 403 14.98 7.18 18.15
CA GLY A 403 15.63 6.82 19.42
C GLY A 403 17.03 6.20 19.27
N GLY A 404 17.56 6.10 18.05
CA GLY A 404 18.87 5.49 17.79
C GLY A 404 18.91 3.96 17.83
N ASP A 405 17.76 3.29 17.88
CA ASP A 405 17.67 1.83 17.76
C ASP A 405 17.47 1.43 16.30
N TYR A 406 18.43 0.67 15.78
CA TYR A 406 18.48 0.21 14.40
C TYR A 406 18.45 -1.32 14.29
N THR A 407 18.03 -2.02 15.35
CA THR A 407 18.13 -3.48 15.44
C THR A 407 17.38 -4.16 14.30
N GLY A 408 16.13 -3.77 14.04
CA GLY A 408 15.34 -4.35 12.94
C GLY A 408 15.95 -4.12 11.55
N LEU A 409 16.40 -2.89 11.26
CA LEU A 409 17.07 -2.56 10.00
C LEU A 409 18.36 -3.36 9.84
N ARG A 410 19.14 -3.53 10.91
CA ARG A 410 20.33 -4.36 10.88
C ARG A 410 19.98 -5.80 10.55
N ASN A 411 18.96 -6.38 11.20
CA ASN A 411 18.50 -7.74 10.92
C ASN A 411 18.09 -7.91 9.46
N VAL A 412 17.41 -6.92 8.87
CA VAL A 412 17.04 -6.94 7.45
C VAL A 412 18.27 -6.84 6.55
N ILE A 413 19.16 -5.87 6.80
CA ILE A 413 20.36 -5.64 5.97
C ILE A 413 21.24 -6.88 5.92
N THR A 414 21.43 -7.57 7.05
CA THR A 414 22.24 -8.80 7.13
C THR A 414 21.50 -10.05 6.67
N GLY A 415 20.19 -9.97 6.42
CA GLY A 415 19.36 -11.10 6.03
C GLY A 415 18.93 -12.02 7.18
N ALA A 416 19.17 -11.62 8.44
CA ALA A 416 18.64 -12.33 9.60
C ALA A 416 17.10 -12.26 9.63
N TYR A 417 16.52 -11.10 9.29
CA TYR A 417 15.09 -10.92 9.09
C TYR A 417 14.79 -10.85 7.59
N ASP A 418 14.18 -11.90 7.05
CA ASP A 418 13.99 -12.10 5.61
C ASP A 418 12.54 -11.88 5.13
N PHE A 419 11.64 -11.42 6.02
CA PHE A 419 10.27 -11.06 5.62
C PHE A 419 10.25 -9.67 4.98
N VAL A 420 10.87 -9.60 3.81
CA VAL A 420 10.92 -8.42 2.94
C VAL A 420 10.63 -8.85 1.51
N VAL A 421 10.13 -7.92 0.69
CA VAL A 421 9.98 -8.14 -0.75
C VAL A 421 10.54 -6.99 -1.54
N GLU A 422 11.04 -7.30 -2.73
CA GLU A 422 11.56 -6.32 -3.68
C GLU A 422 10.41 -5.79 -4.51
N GLN A 423 10.11 -4.50 -4.32
CA GLN A 423 9.15 -3.82 -5.17
C GLN A 423 9.58 -3.90 -6.63
N SER A 424 8.61 -3.96 -7.53
CA SER A 424 8.84 -4.03 -8.97
C SER A 424 8.32 -2.81 -9.70
N ILE A 425 9.07 -2.37 -10.70
CA ILE A 425 8.61 -1.47 -11.76
C ILE A 425 8.65 -2.23 -13.07
N GLN A 426 7.60 -2.08 -13.87
CA GLN A 426 7.45 -2.82 -15.12
C GLN A 426 6.82 -1.95 -16.20
N TRP A 427 7.30 -2.11 -17.42
CA TRP A 427 6.71 -1.56 -18.63
C TRP A 427 6.79 -2.59 -19.74
N LYS A 428 5.96 -2.43 -20.77
CA LYS A 428 5.90 -3.36 -21.89
C LYS A 428 7.16 -3.31 -22.76
N ASN A 429 7.63 -4.47 -23.22
CA ASN A 429 8.76 -4.63 -24.14
C ASN A 429 8.33 -4.84 -25.61
N ASP A 430 7.06 -5.18 -25.82
CA ASP A 430 6.42 -5.49 -27.11
C ASP A 430 5.81 -4.25 -27.77
N LYS A 431 6.03 -3.07 -27.18
CA LYS A 431 5.53 -1.79 -27.68
C LYS A 431 6.65 -0.90 -28.20
N VAL A 432 6.27 -0.02 -29.14
CA VAL A 432 7.07 1.15 -29.58
C VAL A 432 7.26 2.16 -28.44
N PHE A 433 6.44 2.07 -27.39
CA PHE A 433 6.45 2.95 -26.22
C PHE A 433 6.53 2.13 -24.92
N PRO A 434 7.30 2.55 -23.91
CA PRO A 434 8.07 3.80 -23.85
C PRO A 434 9.34 3.76 -24.71
N SER A 435 9.65 4.87 -25.38
CA SER A 435 10.88 5.08 -26.16
C SER A 435 11.39 6.51 -26.01
N GLY A 436 12.61 6.79 -26.50
CA GLY A 436 13.22 8.13 -26.43
C GLY A 436 13.23 8.69 -25.01
N ASP A 437 12.74 9.93 -24.86
CA ASP A 437 12.70 10.64 -23.58
C ASP A 437 11.85 9.95 -22.51
N TYR A 438 10.77 9.28 -22.90
CA TYR A 438 9.91 8.56 -21.97
C TYR A 438 10.65 7.37 -21.35
N LEU A 439 11.33 6.58 -22.19
CA LEU A 439 12.13 5.45 -21.69
C LEU A 439 13.31 5.93 -20.86
N ALA A 440 13.97 7.02 -21.28
CA ALA A 440 15.05 7.63 -20.51
C ALA A 440 14.56 8.11 -19.14
N PHE A 441 13.38 8.72 -19.06
CA PHE A 441 12.77 9.14 -17.80
C PHE A 441 12.43 7.95 -16.91
N ILE A 442 11.81 6.90 -17.46
CA ILE A 442 11.49 5.68 -16.71
C ILE A 442 12.76 5.03 -16.15
N ASN A 443 13.82 4.93 -16.95
CA ASN A 443 15.11 4.39 -16.49
C ASN A 443 15.74 5.26 -15.39
N LEU A 444 15.67 6.59 -15.52
CA LEU A 444 16.12 7.51 -14.47
C LEU A 444 15.31 7.30 -13.18
N PHE A 445 13.99 7.23 -13.29
CA PHE A 445 13.08 7.03 -12.17
C PHE A 445 13.36 5.69 -11.47
N VAL A 446 13.48 4.59 -12.21
CA VAL A 446 13.89 3.28 -11.70
C VAL A 446 15.24 3.39 -10.99
N THR A 447 16.23 4.03 -11.60
CA THR A 447 17.56 4.20 -11.00
C THR A 447 17.47 4.93 -9.66
N LYS A 448 16.73 6.04 -9.58
CA LYS A 448 16.55 6.82 -8.35
C LYS A 448 15.79 6.04 -7.28
N SER A 449 14.77 5.27 -7.66
CA SER A 449 13.99 4.45 -6.72
C SER A 449 14.79 3.34 -6.02
N ARG A 450 15.99 3.04 -6.54
CA ARG A 450 16.91 2.01 -6.05
C ARG A 450 18.04 2.57 -5.18
N GLN A 451 18.27 3.88 -5.20
CA GLN A 451 19.45 4.50 -4.61
C GLN A 451 19.28 4.69 -3.10
N GLU A 452 20.26 4.20 -2.34
CA GLU A 452 20.27 4.34 -0.88
C GLU A 452 20.18 5.79 -0.40
N PRO A 453 20.88 6.78 -1.00
CA PRO A 453 20.77 8.17 -0.55
C PRO A 453 19.35 8.72 -0.67
N ILE A 454 18.58 8.26 -1.68
CA ILE A 454 17.19 8.67 -1.90
C ILE A 454 16.29 8.07 -0.81
N LEU A 455 16.45 6.79 -0.49
CA LEU A 455 15.67 6.12 0.55
C LEU A 455 15.98 6.70 1.94
N ARG A 456 17.25 6.99 2.23
CA ARG A 456 17.68 7.61 3.49
C ARG A 456 17.18 9.05 3.64
N ALA A 457 17.00 9.76 2.53
CA ALA A 457 16.51 11.13 2.53
C ALA A 457 14.98 11.25 2.73
N ILE A 458 14.24 10.13 2.78
CA ILE A 458 12.79 10.15 3.03
C ILE A 458 12.49 10.86 4.37
N PRO A 459 11.71 11.96 4.36
CA PRO A 459 11.42 12.73 5.58
C PRO A 459 10.59 11.94 6.60
N ASN A 460 9.69 11.08 6.12
CA ASN A 460 8.89 10.22 7.00
C ASN A 460 9.76 9.10 7.56
N VAL A 461 10.11 9.22 8.85
CA VAL A 461 11.02 8.29 9.53
C VAL A 461 10.48 6.86 9.59
N SER A 462 9.16 6.66 9.63
CA SER A 462 8.55 5.33 9.62
C SER A 462 8.70 4.66 8.26
N VAL A 463 8.46 5.41 7.19
CA VAL A 463 8.67 4.90 5.83
C VAL A 463 10.15 4.61 5.61
N ARG A 464 11.05 5.50 6.03
CA ARG A 464 12.50 5.30 5.94
C ARG A 464 12.98 4.08 6.73
N ALA A 465 12.35 3.75 7.84
CA ALA A 465 12.65 2.55 8.62
C ALA A 465 12.10 1.26 8.00
N ALA A 466 11.20 1.38 7.02
CA ALA A 466 10.50 0.27 6.39
C ALA A 466 11.05 -0.12 5.01
N VAL A 467 12.10 0.56 4.53
CA VAL A 467 12.67 0.32 3.20
C VAL A 467 14.19 0.19 3.25
N VAL A 468 14.73 -0.65 2.37
CA VAL A 468 16.17 -0.91 2.23
C VAL A 468 16.54 -0.93 0.75
N ALA A 469 17.68 -0.33 0.41
CA ALA A 469 18.19 -0.29 -0.94
C ALA A 469 18.75 -1.64 -1.38
N LEU A 470 18.62 -1.96 -2.66
CA LEU A 470 19.15 -3.22 -3.21
C LEU A 470 20.68 -3.15 -3.37
N PRO A 471 21.40 -4.27 -3.12
CA PRO A 471 22.82 -4.38 -3.48
C PRO A 471 23.03 -4.37 -5.01
N GLY A 472 24.27 -4.15 -5.44
CA GLY A 472 24.66 -4.19 -6.86
C GLY A 472 24.18 -3.00 -7.70
N VAL A 473 23.62 -1.97 -7.06
CA VAL A 473 23.23 -0.71 -7.71
C VAL A 473 24.37 0.30 -7.54
N ALA A 474 24.70 1.04 -8.59
CA ALA A 474 25.75 2.05 -8.52
C ALA A 474 25.46 3.08 -7.41
N GLY A 475 26.42 3.26 -6.49
CA GLY A 475 26.27 4.12 -5.31
C GLY A 475 25.72 3.41 -4.07
N ASN A 476 25.24 2.18 -4.20
CA ASN A 476 24.81 1.34 -3.08
C ASN A 476 25.96 0.40 -2.71
N THR A 477 26.76 0.78 -1.71
CA THR A 477 27.79 -0.09 -1.16
C THR A 477 27.20 -0.81 0.04
N PRO A 478 27.02 -2.14 0.07
CA PRO A 478 26.48 -2.76 1.25
C PRO A 478 27.57 -2.84 2.32
N THR A 479 27.42 -2.04 3.38
CA THR A 479 28.24 -2.13 4.59
C THR A 479 27.30 -2.44 5.75
N ILE A 480 27.73 -3.26 6.70
CA ILE A 480 27.03 -3.43 7.98
C ILE A 480 27.53 -2.31 8.88
N PRO A 481 26.86 -1.15 8.95
CA PRO A 481 27.42 -0.05 9.70
C PRO A 481 27.11 -0.32 11.16
N ALA A 482 27.97 0.16 12.06
CA ALA A 482 27.60 0.23 13.48
C ALA A 482 26.27 1.01 13.65
N ASN A 483 26.00 1.98 12.77
CA ASN A 483 24.76 2.74 12.65
C ASN A 483 24.12 2.58 11.25
N PRO A 484 23.12 1.70 11.06
CA PRO A 484 22.36 1.55 9.82
C PRO A 484 21.72 2.83 9.26
N ALA A 485 21.57 3.92 10.04
CA ALA A 485 21.19 5.21 9.45
C ALA A 485 22.22 5.77 8.47
N ALA A 486 23.49 5.37 8.58
CA ALA A 486 24.54 5.82 7.68
C ALA A 486 24.51 5.08 6.33
N ASN A 487 23.90 3.90 6.27
CA ASN A 487 23.79 3.10 5.06
C ASN A 487 22.66 2.08 5.18
N GLN A 488 21.63 2.25 4.34
CA GLN A 488 20.48 1.35 4.26
C GLN A 488 20.56 0.45 3.02
N THR A 489 21.74 -0.10 2.69
CA THR A 489 21.89 -1.06 1.58
C THR A 489 21.88 -2.49 2.09
N SER A 490 20.96 -3.31 1.57
CA SER A 490 20.87 -4.74 1.91
C SER A 490 22.08 -5.52 1.37
N GLN A 491 22.48 -6.58 2.07
CA GLN A 491 23.56 -7.47 1.62
C GLN A 491 23.07 -8.57 0.68
N TRP A 492 21.76 -8.66 0.48
CA TRP A 492 21.14 -9.74 -0.26
C TRP A 492 20.01 -9.22 -1.14
N THR A 493 19.69 -10.01 -2.16
CA THR A 493 18.61 -9.72 -3.10
C THR A 493 18.00 -11.00 -3.62
N ARG A 494 16.73 -10.94 -4.01
CA ARG A 494 16.03 -11.97 -4.79
C ARG A 494 16.03 -11.66 -6.29
N SER A 495 16.68 -10.57 -6.71
CA SER A 495 16.81 -10.12 -8.09
C SER A 495 15.46 -9.94 -8.81
N GLY A 496 14.46 -9.42 -8.10
CA GLY A 496 13.11 -9.17 -8.61
C GLY A 496 12.28 -10.43 -8.82
N ASN A 497 12.57 -11.50 -8.08
CA ASN A 497 11.82 -12.75 -8.11
C ASN A 497 11.57 -13.22 -6.67
N SER A 498 10.41 -12.88 -6.12
CA SER A 498 9.95 -13.22 -4.77
C SER A 498 10.02 -14.73 -4.50
N CYS A 499 9.87 -15.56 -5.54
CA CYS A 499 9.93 -17.02 -5.44
C CYS A 499 11.35 -17.60 -5.44
N ARG A 500 12.38 -16.78 -5.63
CA ARG A 500 13.77 -17.22 -5.48
C ARG A 500 14.24 -17.08 -4.04
N PRO A 501 15.11 -18.00 -3.58
CA PRO A 501 15.89 -17.77 -2.38
C PRO A 501 16.66 -16.45 -2.47
N ALA A 502 16.84 -15.79 -1.33
CA ALA A 502 17.74 -14.66 -1.21
C ALA A 502 19.18 -15.10 -1.51
N SER A 503 19.89 -14.34 -2.35
CA SER A 503 21.32 -14.52 -2.59
C SER A 503 22.11 -13.37 -1.97
N LEU A 504 23.13 -13.69 -1.18
CA LEU A 504 24.15 -12.73 -0.76
C LEU A 504 24.98 -12.32 -1.99
N LEU A 505 25.30 -11.03 -2.13
CA LEU A 505 26.11 -10.50 -3.24
C LEU A 505 27.57 -10.23 -2.82
N PHE A 506 28.15 -11.16 -2.06
CA PHE A 506 29.52 -11.07 -1.56
C PHE A 506 30.31 -12.36 -1.73
#